data_AF-A0A7X6THC5-F1
#
_entry.id   AF-A0A7X6THC5-F1
#
_cell.length_a   1.000
_cell.length_b   1.000
_cell.length_c   1.000
_cell.angle_alpha   90.00
_cell.angle_beta   90.00
_cell.angle_gamma   90.00
#
_symmetry.space_group_name_H-M   'P 1'
#
loop_
_entity.id
_entity.type
_entity.pdbx_description
1 polymer ?
#
loop_
_entity_poly.entity_id
_entity_poly.type
_entity_poly.pdbx_seq_one_letter_code
_entity_poly.pdbx_strand_id
1 'polypeptide(L)'
;MDDFLKIKNGVALPRADLPRVSFPRFFRLLTDLVRCNGYLVQFFVHPEGDRNLLIAVARTSNLLVLTTEVEREFPSLTLAGGAKFNLFEREIAEQFGLRPAGHPWLKTLRYHANRTGRPDVFGNDYRADIPGNTPFYQVTGESVHEVAVGPVHAGIIEPGHFRFQCAGEEVLHLEIQLGYQHRGVEQLLTSVPFGRLPVLAESIAGDTAIGHNLSCCQAIEALAGLEVEPGARTVRTIALELERIANHLGDLGALSGDVAFNPPAAYFGRLRGEFLNLLLVLAGNRFGKGLVRPGGVALTMGSAERGLLKAKLKETRREIAHVCDLLFDAHTVLARFEYTGTVNRRTADR
;
A
#
# COMPACT_ATOMS: atom_id res chain seq x y z
N MET A 1 -21.95 -15.32 13.23
CA MET A 1 -20.53 -14.95 13.04
C MET A 1 -19.59 -16.14 13.27
N ASP A 2 -20.13 -17.33 13.57
CA ASP A 2 -19.33 -18.48 14.03
C ASP A 2 -18.49 -19.12 12.92
N ASP A 3 -18.80 -18.83 11.65
CA ASP A 3 -18.02 -19.26 10.49
C ASP A 3 -16.68 -18.51 10.35
N PHE A 4 -16.53 -17.33 10.97
CA PHE A 4 -15.29 -16.56 10.89
C PHE A 4 -14.31 -16.98 11.98
N LEU A 5 -13.06 -17.21 11.59
CA LEU A 5 -11.97 -17.35 12.54
C LEU A 5 -11.49 -15.97 12.97
N LYS A 6 -11.52 -15.69 14.28
CA LYS A 6 -10.95 -14.47 14.86
C LYS A 6 -9.44 -14.60 14.98
N ILE A 7 -8.71 -13.62 14.48
CA ILE A 7 -7.24 -13.59 14.50
C ILE A 7 -6.72 -12.31 15.15
N LYS A 8 -5.41 -12.26 15.40
CA LYS A 8 -4.70 -11.08 15.91
C LYS A 8 -3.55 -10.73 14.96
N ASN A 9 -3.02 -9.51 15.05
CA ASN A 9 -1.79 -9.16 14.34
C ASN A 9 -0.60 -9.93 14.91
N GLY A 10 0.34 -10.31 14.06
CA GLY A 10 1.60 -10.93 14.48
C GLY A 10 1.46 -12.34 15.06
N VAL A 11 0.43 -13.10 14.66
CA VAL A 11 0.27 -14.51 15.06
C VAL A 11 0.32 -15.41 13.83
N ALA A 12 0.97 -16.55 13.98
CA ALA A 12 0.94 -17.62 12.98
C ALA A 12 -0.26 -18.54 13.23
N LEU A 13 -0.86 -19.04 12.14
CA LEU A 13 -1.98 -19.97 12.18
C LEU A 13 -1.72 -21.12 11.21
N PRO A 14 -1.93 -22.38 11.63
CA PRO A 14 -1.95 -23.51 10.71
C PRO A 14 -3.00 -23.32 9.62
N ARG A 15 -2.64 -23.58 8.36
CA ARG A 15 -3.58 -23.51 7.23
C ARG A 15 -4.78 -24.46 7.38
N ALA A 16 -4.58 -25.59 8.08
CA ALA A 16 -5.63 -26.56 8.37
C ALA A 16 -6.74 -25.99 9.28
N ASP A 17 -6.44 -24.95 10.06
CA ASP A 17 -7.38 -24.33 11.00
C ASP A 17 -8.23 -23.24 10.33
N LEU A 18 -7.95 -22.91 9.07
CA LEU A 18 -8.72 -21.91 8.34
C LEU A 18 -10.14 -22.43 8.04
N PRO A 19 -11.19 -21.66 8.35
CA PRO A 19 -12.56 -22.09 8.15
C PRO A 19 -12.87 -22.16 6.66
N ARG A 20 -13.30 -23.32 6.18
CA ARG A 20 -13.70 -23.56 4.79
C ARG A 20 -15.22 -23.61 4.70
N VAL A 21 -15.82 -22.65 4.01
CA VAL A 21 -17.27 -22.61 3.75
C VAL A 21 -17.56 -22.71 2.26
N SER A 22 -18.80 -23.05 1.90
CA SER A 22 -19.22 -23.03 0.50
C SER A 22 -19.20 -21.61 -0.07
N PHE A 23 -18.95 -21.47 -1.37
CA PHE A 23 -18.88 -20.15 -2.01
C PHE A 23 -20.15 -19.30 -1.78
N PRO A 24 -21.39 -19.83 -1.90
CA PRO A 24 -22.60 -19.03 -1.61
C PRO A 24 -22.69 -18.55 -0.16
N ARG A 25 -22.10 -19.30 0.79
CA ARG A 25 -22.01 -18.87 2.19
C ARG A 25 -20.93 -17.80 2.36
N PHE A 26 -19.75 -18.01 1.76
CA PHE A 26 -18.65 -17.05 1.72
C PHE A 26 -19.08 -15.69 1.18
N PHE A 27 -19.72 -15.69 0.01
CA PHE A 27 -20.24 -14.51 -0.68
C PHE A 27 -21.15 -13.70 0.25
N ARG A 28 -22.20 -14.33 0.79
CA ARG A 28 -23.16 -13.66 1.67
C ARG A 28 -22.50 -13.08 2.91
N LEU A 29 -21.68 -13.89 3.61
CA LEU A 29 -21.02 -13.46 4.84
C LEU A 29 -20.11 -12.24 4.63
N LEU A 30 -19.32 -12.21 3.56
CA LEU A 30 -18.44 -11.07 3.27
C LEU A 30 -19.20 -9.84 2.80
N THR A 31 -20.22 -10.00 1.94
CA THR A 31 -21.02 -8.86 1.49
C THR A 31 -21.80 -8.25 2.65
N ASP A 32 -22.35 -9.06 3.54
CA ASP A 32 -23.07 -8.58 4.72
C ASP A 32 -22.12 -7.90 5.71
N LEU A 33 -20.94 -8.49 5.95
CA LEU A 33 -19.91 -7.88 6.80
C LEU A 33 -19.50 -6.49 6.29
N VAL A 34 -19.24 -6.35 5.00
CA VAL A 34 -18.82 -5.08 4.41
C VAL A 34 -19.94 -4.03 4.42
N ARG A 35 -21.20 -4.46 4.23
CA ARG A 35 -22.38 -3.59 4.37
C ARG A 35 -22.59 -3.10 5.80
N CYS A 36 -22.17 -3.88 6.79
CA CYS A 36 -22.21 -3.52 8.21
C CYS A 36 -20.91 -2.85 8.70
N ASN A 37 -20.30 -1.97 7.89
CA ASN A 37 -19.08 -1.21 8.20
C ASN A 37 -17.81 -2.04 8.45
N GLY A 38 -17.80 -3.32 8.07
CA GLY A 38 -16.57 -4.08 7.99
C GLY A 38 -15.71 -3.66 6.78
N TYR A 39 -14.42 -3.96 6.86
CA TYR A 39 -13.46 -3.68 5.79
C TYR A 39 -12.71 -4.93 5.39
N LEU A 40 -12.36 -5.02 4.11
CA LEU A 40 -11.45 -6.03 3.62
C LEU A 40 -10.02 -5.53 3.83
N VAL A 41 -9.22 -6.30 4.53
CA VAL A 41 -7.79 -6.02 4.75
C VAL A 41 -6.97 -6.66 3.64
N GLN A 42 -7.29 -7.92 3.33
CA GLN A 42 -6.65 -8.69 2.26
C GLN A 42 -7.64 -9.67 1.65
N PHE A 43 -7.53 -9.89 0.34
CA PHE A 43 -8.32 -10.90 -0.37
C PHE A 43 -7.49 -11.46 -1.52
N PHE A 44 -7.08 -12.72 -1.38
CA PHE A 44 -6.07 -13.32 -2.24
C PHE A 44 -6.30 -14.82 -2.39
N VAL A 45 -5.55 -15.44 -3.30
CA VAL A 45 -5.62 -16.87 -3.60
C VAL A 45 -4.41 -17.60 -3.01
N HIS A 46 -4.68 -18.77 -2.43
CA HIS A 46 -3.68 -19.77 -2.14
C HIS A 46 -3.92 -21.01 -3.03
N PRO A 47 -3.02 -21.34 -3.96
CA PRO A 47 -3.12 -22.57 -4.77
C PRO A 47 -2.91 -23.83 -3.91
N GLU A 48 -3.83 -24.79 -4.00
CA GLU A 48 -3.75 -26.11 -3.35
C GLU A 48 -3.89 -27.22 -4.41
N GLY A 49 -2.78 -27.57 -5.07
CA GLY A 49 -2.79 -28.48 -6.22
C GLY A 49 -3.56 -27.87 -7.39
N ASP A 50 -4.61 -28.55 -7.85
CA ASP A 50 -5.50 -28.06 -8.91
C ASP A 50 -6.58 -27.09 -8.42
N ARG A 51 -6.76 -26.98 -7.09
CA ARG A 51 -7.78 -26.13 -6.46
C ARG A 51 -7.22 -24.76 -6.10
N ASN A 52 -8.10 -23.76 -6.05
CA ASN A 52 -7.77 -22.43 -5.56
C ASN A 52 -8.55 -22.14 -4.28
N LEU A 53 -7.85 -21.86 -3.20
CA LEU A 53 -8.46 -21.41 -1.95
C LEU A 53 -8.47 -19.88 -1.95
N LEU A 54 -9.65 -19.28 -2.01
CA LEU A 54 -9.83 -17.85 -1.74
C LEU A 54 -9.79 -17.60 -0.24
N ILE A 55 -8.96 -16.66 0.18
CA ILE A 55 -8.77 -16.26 1.56
C ILE A 55 -9.11 -14.78 1.68
N ALA A 56 -10.10 -14.47 2.52
CA ALA A 56 -10.45 -13.10 2.88
C ALA A 56 -10.06 -12.84 4.34
N VAL A 57 -9.26 -11.81 4.55
CA VAL A 57 -8.98 -11.20 5.85
C VAL A 57 -9.80 -9.92 5.93
N ALA A 58 -10.73 -9.86 6.86
CA ALA A 58 -11.60 -8.72 7.09
C ALA A 58 -11.39 -8.13 8.48
N ARG A 59 -11.79 -6.88 8.67
CA ARG A 59 -11.70 -6.14 9.92
C ARG A 59 -13.04 -5.52 10.28
N THR A 60 -13.45 -5.74 11.52
CA THR A 60 -14.49 -4.99 12.22
C THR A 60 -13.86 -4.37 13.47
N SER A 61 -14.36 -4.67 14.67
CA SER A 61 -13.60 -4.52 15.93
C SER A 61 -12.53 -5.61 16.10
N ASN A 62 -12.62 -6.69 15.34
CA ASN A 62 -11.68 -7.81 15.33
C ASN A 62 -11.15 -8.06 13.91
N LEU A 63 -10.00 -8.71 13.79
CA LEU A 63 -9.57 -9.31 12.52
C LEU A 63 -10.24 -10.68 12.38
N LEU A 64 -10.75 -10.95 11.19
CA LEU A 64 -11.57 -12.10 10.86
C LEU A 64 -11.04 -12.74 9.58
N VAL A 65 -11.01 -14.06 9.54
CA VAL A 65 -10.63 -14.83 8.34
C VAL A 65 -11.77 -15.75 7.94
N LEU A 66 -12.01 -15.81 6.63
CA LEU A 66 -12.92 -16.75 6.01
C LEU A 66 -12.28 -17.28 4.72
N THR A 67 -12.52 -18.55 4.40
CA THR A 67 -12.00 -19.15 3.17
C THR A 67 -13.05 -19.94 2.41
N THR A 68 -12.86 -20.06 1.11
CA THR A 68 -13.71 -20.89 0.25
C THR A 68 -12.91 -21.43 -0.94
N GLU A 69 -13.27 -22.60 -1.42
CA GLU A 69 -12.68 -23.17 -2.63
C GLU A 69 -13.41 -22.62 -3.85
N VAL A 70 -12.63 -22.24 -4.88
CA VAL A 70 -13.15 -21.80 -6.17
C VAL A 70 -12.43 -22.50 -7.32
N GLU A 71 -13.15 -22.58 -8.44
CA GLU A 71 -12.60 -23.03 -9.70
C GLU A 71 -12.01 -21.85 -10.48
N ARG A 72 -12.11 -21.88 -11.82
CA ARG A 72 -11.60 -20.84 -12.72
C ARG A 72 -12.44 -19.57 -12.73
N GLU A 73 -13.69 -19.67 -12.30
CA GLU A 73 -14.64 -18.57 -12.31
C GLU A 73 -15.42 -18.56 -11.00
N PHE A 74 -15.68 -17.37 -10.47
CA PHE A 74 -16.53 -17.17 -9.30
C PHE A 74 -17.34 -15.88 -9.44
N PRO A 75 -18.58 -15.81 -8.92
CA PRO A 75 -19.35 -14.56 -8.92
C PRO A 75 -18.63 -13.40 -8.23
N SER A 76 -18.52 -12.26 -8.90
CA SER A 76 -17.87 -11.06 -8.36
C SER A 76 -18.59 -10.52 -7.12
N LEU A 77 -17.83 -10.31 -6.05
CA LEU A 77 -18.26 -9.62 -4.84
C LEU A 77 -18.30 -8.10 -5.04
N THR A 78 -17.62 -7.53 -6.04
CA THR A 78 -17.58 -6.07 -6.25
C THR A 78 -18.97 -5.45 -6.47
N LEU A 79 -19.85 -6.10 -7.23
CA LEU A 79 -21.21 -5.59 -7.43
C LEU A 79 -22.04 -5.60 -6.14
N ALA A 80 -21.92 -6.65 -5.33
CA ALA A 80 -22.76 -6.82 -4.14
C ALA A 80 -22.18 -6.15 -2.88
N GLY A 81 -20.87 -6.16 -2.73
CA GLY A 81 -20.09 -5.65 -1.60
C GLY A 81 -19.43 -4.29 -1.86
N GLY A 82 -19.51 -3.76 -3.08
CA GLY A 82 -19.01 -2.43 -3.44
C GLY A 82 -17.53 -2.41 -3.84
N ALA A 83 -17.01 -1.19 -4.01
CA ALA A 83 -15.65 -0.94 -4.51
C ALA A 83 -14.52 -1.55 -3.66
N LYS A 84 -14.79 -1.96 -2.41
CA LYS A 84 -13.81 -2.61 -1.51
C LYS A 84 -13.23 -3.91 -2.06
N PHE A 85 -13.94 -4.60 -2.96
CA PHE A 85 -13.46 -5.84 -3.58
C PHE A 85 -12.77 -5.61 -4.94
N ASN A 86 -12.99 -4.44 -5.56
CA ASN A 86 -12.61 -4.17 -6.96
C ASN A 86 -11.13 -4.45 -7.26
N LEU A 87 -10.21 -3.85 -6.49
CA LEU A 87 -8.78 -4.03 -6.73
C LEU A 87 -8.32 -5.46 -6.42
N PHE A 88 -8.85 -6.07 -5.36
CA PHE A 88 -8.50 -7.45 -5.02
C PHE A 88 -8.98 -8.45 -6.07
N GLU A 89 -10.21 -8.32 -6.58
CA GLU A 89 -10.72 -9.21 -7.62
C GLU A 89 -9.96 -9.05 -8.95
N ARG A 90 -9.60 -7.82 -9.32
CA ARG A 90 -8.72 -7.54 -10.47
C ARG A 90 -7.33 -8.13 -10.28
N GLU A 91 -6.78 -8.06 -9.07
CA GLU A 91 -5.49 -8.69 -8.73
C GLU A 91 -5.55 -10.21 -8.78
N ILE A 92 -6.62 -10.82 -8.25
CA ILE A 92 -6.84 -12.27 -8.32
C ILE A 92 -6.92 -12.73 -9.79
N ALA A 93 -7.66 -11.98 -10.61
CA ALA A 93 -7.74 -12.20 -12.05
C ALA A 93 -6.37 -12.10 -12.75
N GLU A 94 -5.59 -11.06 -12.44
CA GLU A 94 -4.27 -10.84 -13.01
C GLU A 94 -3.21 -11.85 -12.55
N GLN A 95 -3.13 -12.13 -11.26
CA GLN A 95 -2.07 -12.98 -10.72
C GLN A 95 -2.34 -14.47 -10.88
N PHE A 96 -3.62 -14.89 -10.85
CA PHE A 96 -3.99 -16.30 -10.83
C PHE A 96 -4.81 -16.76 -12.04
N GLY A 97 -5.31 -15.83 -12.86
CA GLY A 97 -6.16 -16.15 -14.01
C GLY A 97 -7.57 -16.62 -13.62
N LEU A 98 -8.06 -16.25 -12.44
CA LEU A 98 -9.42 -16.59 -12.00
C LEU A 98 -10.39 -15.46 -12.35
N ARG A 99 -11.50 -15.77 -13.03
CA ARG A 99 -12.46 -14.78 -13.52
C ARG A 99 -13.51 -14.44 -12.44
N PRO A 100 -13.57 -13.18 -11.94
CA PRO A 100 -14.70 -12.70 -11.16
C PRO A 100 -15.88 -12.38 -12.10
N ALA A 101 -16.80 -13.33 -12.27
CA ALA A 101 -17.93 -13.20 -13.17
C ALA A 101 -18.82 -12.01 -12.82
N GLY A 102 -19.14 -11.17 -13.81
CA GLY A 102 -19.95 -9.97 -13.62
C GLY A 102 -19.20 -8.78 -12.99
N HIS A 103 -17.87 -8.83 -12.85
CA HIS A 103 -17.10 -7.70 -12.33
C HIS A 103 -17.26 -6.44 -13.23
N PRO A 104 -17.63 -5.27 -12.67
CA PRO A 104 -18.05 -4.10 -13.47
C PRO A 104 -16.89 -3.39 -14.19
N TRP A 105 -15.65 -3.57 -13.71
CA TRP A 105 -14.46 -2.90 -14.26
C TRP A 105 -13.26 -3.86 -14.35
N LEU A 106 -13.44 -5.00 -15.01
CA LEU A 106 -12.40 -6.03 -15.06
C LEU A 106 -11.29 -5.65 -16.04
N LYS A 107 -10.29 -4.91 -15.54
CA LYS A 107 -9.07 -4.53 -16.29
C LYS A 107 -7.83 -4.98 -15.53
N THR A 108 -6.74 -5.21 -16.25
CA THR A 108 -5.41 -5.49 -15.66
C THR A 108 -5.00 -4.33 -14.73
N LEU A 109 -4.14 -4.61 -13.74
CA LEU A 109 -3.60 -3.61 -12.82
C LEU A 109 -2.14 -3.29 -13.13
N ARG A 110 -1.35 -4.31 -13.45
CA ARG A 110 0.10 -4.25 -13.56
C ARG A 110 0.63 -4.75 -14.90
N TYR A 111 -0.22 -5.38 -15.72
CA TYR A 111 0.13 -5.91 -17.05
C TYR A 111 1.32 -6.87 -16.99
N HIS A 112 1.21 -7.95 -16.22
CA HIS A 112 2.20 -9.03 -16.18
C HIS A 112 1.54 -10.39 -16.42
N ALA A 113 2.32 -11.36 -16.90
CA ALA A 113 1.84 -12.73 -17.04
C ALA A 113 1.46 -13.31 -15.66
N ASN A 114 0.34 -14.03 -15.60
CA ASN A 114 -0.10 -14.65 -14.35
C ASN A 114 0.90 -15.71 -13.87
N ARG A 115 0.82 -16.04 -12.57
CA ARG A 115 1.74 -16.96 -11.89
C ARG A 115 1.42 -18.44 -12.14
N THR A 116 0.29 -18.74 -12.79
CA THR A 116 -0.21 -20.11 -12.97
C THR A 116 0.16 -20.72 -14.31
N GLY A 117 0.76 -19.93 -15.23
CA GLY A 117 1.10 -20.36 -16.58
C GLY A 117 -0.13 -20.60 -17.47
N ARG A 118 -1.31 -20.18 -17.01
CA ARG A 118 -2.58 -20.33 -17.73
C ARG A 118 -2.82 -19.13 -18.65
N PRO A 119 -3.75 -19.20 -19.61
CA PRO A 119 -4.24 -17.99 -20.28
C PRO A 119 -4.81 -17.00 -19.25
N ASP A 120 -4.53 -15.71 -19.43
CA ASP A 120 -5.12 -14.68 -18.59
C ASP A 120 -6.61 -14.44 -18.95
N VAL A 121 -7.31 -13.66 -18.11
CA VAL A 121 -8.75 -13.37 -18.32
C VAL A 121 -9.02 -12.15 -19.21
N PHE A 122 -7.98 -11.41 -19.58
CA PHE A 122 -8.02 -10.13 -20.30
C PHE A 122 -7.72 -10.28 -21.80
N GLY A 123 -7.11 -11.40 -22.22
CA GLY A 123 -6.65 -11.63 -23.59
C GLY A 123 -5.36 -10.89 -23.94
N ASN A 124 -4.47 -10.65 -22.97
CA ASN A 124 -3.27 -9.86 -23.21
C ASN A 124 -2.22 -10.63 -24.03
N ASP A 125 -1.45 -9.91 -24.86
CA ASP A 125 -0.20 -10.41 -25.42
C ASP A 125 0.99 -9.80 -24.68
N TYR A 126 1.61 -10.60 -23.81
CA TYR A 126 2.76 -10.18 -23.01
C TYR A 126 4.07 -10.07 -23.80
N ARG A 127 4.04 -10.29 -25.13
CA ARG A 127 5.15 -10.00 -26.05
C ARG A 127 5.11 -8.59 -26.61
N ALA A 128 3.95 -7.92 -26.52
CA ALA A 128 3.80 -6.53 -26.93
C ALA A 128 4.22 -5.56 -25.81
N ASP A 129 4.68 -4.36 -26.19
CA ASP A 129 5.22 -3.37 -25.26
C ASP A 129 4.17 -2.79 -24.28
N ILE A 130 4.54 -2.84 -22.98
CA ILE A 130 4.21 -1.99 -21.81
C ILE A 130 2.74 -2.00 -21.28
N PRO A 131 2.54 -1.93 -19.94
CA PRO A 131 1.26 -1.58 -19.32
C PRO A 131 0.57 -0.38 -20.01
N GLY A 132 -0.76 -0.44 -20.16
CA GLY A 132 -1.54 0.63 -20.77
C GLY A 132 -2.10 0.31 -22.17
N ASN A 133 -1.83 -0.87 -22.72
CA ASN A 133 -2.56 -1.41 -23.86
C ASN A 133 -3.94 -1.95 -23.44
N THR A 134 -4.75 -1.08 -22.83
CA THR A 134 -6.12 -1.40 -22.41
C THR A 134 -7.06 -0.27 -22.82
N PRO A 135 -8.30 -0.55 -23.23
CA PRO A 135 -9.28 0.48 -23.50
C PRO A 135 -9.52 1.34 -22.25
N PHE A 136 -9.22 2.64 -22.35
CA PHE A 136 -9.55 3.61 -21.31
C PHE A 136 -10.99 4.07 -21.47
N TYR A 137 -11.63 4.40 -20.35
CA TYR A 137 -12.98 4.94 -20.33
C TYR A 137 -13.04 6.28 -21.04
N GLN A 138 -14.06 6.45 -21.87
CA GLN A 138 -14.29 7.65 -22.67
C GLN A 138 -15.64 8.26 -22.30
N VAL A 139 -15.67 9.59 -22.21
CA VAL A 139 -16.92 10.36 -22.09
C VAL A 139 -17.21 10.97 -23.45
N THR A 140 -18.42 10.80 -23.97
CA THR A 140 -18.81 11.37 -25.26
C THR A 140 -19.52 12.71 -25.07
N GLY A 141 -19.11 13.73 -25.83
CA GLY A 141 -19.78 15.02 -25.89
C GLY A 141 -19.03 15.98 -26.80
N GLU A 142 -19.70 17.00 -27.33
CA GLU A 142 -19.12 17.94 -28.30
C GLU A 142 -17.91 18.70 -27.74
N SER A 143 -17.96 19.06 -26.46
CA SER A 143 -16.90 19.81 -25.76
C SER A 143 -15.97 18.94 -24.92
N VAL A 144 -16.09 17.61 -25.02
CA VAL A 144 -15.29 16.69 -24.22
C VAL A 144 -13.98 16.39 -24.93
N HIS A 145 -12.89 16.43 -24.18
CA HIS A 145 -11.56 16.08 -24.68
C HIS A 145 -10.79 15.25 -23.64
N GLU A 146 -9.84 14.46 -24.14
CA GLU A 146 -8.97 13.66 -23.29
C GLU A 146 -7.64 14.39 -23.04
N VAL A 147 -7.19 14.38 -21.78
CA VAL A 147 -5.84 14.81 -21.41
C VAL A 147 -5.06 13.61 -20.86
N ALA A 148 -3.90 13.38 -21.46
CA ALA A 148 -2.98 12.30 -21.12
C ALA A 148 -1.82 12.80 -20.28
N VAL A 149 -1.52 12.16 -19.15
CA VAL A 149 -0.32 12.46 -18.36
C VAL A 149 0.38 11.16 -17.96
N GLY A 150 1.71 11.08 -18.17
CA GLY A 150 2.52 9.90 -17.90
C GLY A 150 2.82 9.04 -19.16
N PRO A 151 3.53 7.91 -19.03
CA PRO A 151 4.06 7.34 -17.79
C PRO A 151 5.28 8.09 -17.24
N VAL A 152 5.87 8.99 -18.04
CA VAL A 152 6.98 9.87 -17.64
C VAL A 152 6.51 11.32 -17.76
N HIS A 153 6.33 11.98 -16.63
CA HIS A 153 5.96 13.40 -16.59
C HIS A 153 6.56 14.06 -15.34
N ALA A 154 7.06 15.29 -15.47
CA ALA A 154 7.77 16.00 -14.41
C ALA A 154 6.93 16.26 -13.15
N GLY A 155 5.59 16.30 -13.28
CA GLY A 155 4.65 16.49 -12.17
C GLY A 155 4.03 15.21 -11.60
N ILE A 156 4.49 14.02 -12.02
CA ILE A 156 3.99 12.73 -11.50
C ILE A 156 5.11 12.03 -10.74
N ILE A 157 4.87 11.72 -9.46
CA ILE A 157 5.89 11.16 -8.55
C ILE A 157 6.02 9.63 -8.71
N GLU A 158 4.93 8.90 -8.98
CA GLU A 158 4.93 7.45 -9.23
C GLU A 158 4.71 7.15 -10.73
N PRO A 159 5.54 6.32 -11.39
CA PRO A 159 5.33 5.93 -12.78
C PRO A 159 3.93 5.36 -13.02
N GLY A 160 3.11 6.12 -13.73
CA GLY A 160 1.70 5.84 -13.92
C GLY A 160 1.14 6.63 -15.09
N HIS A 161 0.12 6.06 -15.72
CA HIS A 161 -0.57 6.65 -16.84
C HIS A 161 -1.95 7.13 -16.39
N PHE A 162 -2.22 8.43 -16.53
CA PHE A 162 -3.42 9.11 -16.06
C PHE A 162 -4.20 9.62 -17.28
N ARG A 163 -5.44 9.16 -17.44
CA ARG A 163 -6.35 9.58 -18.51
C ARG A 163 -7.47 10.40 -17.91
N PHE A 164 -7.45 11.69 -18.19
CA PHE A 164 -8.49 12.62 -17.79
C PHE A 164 -9.48 12.79 -18.93
N GLN A 165 -10.76 12.69 -18.63
CA GLN A 165 -11.85 13.06 -19.53
C GLN A 165 -12.39 14.39 -19.03
N CYS A 166 -12.25 15.44 -19.83
CA CYS A 166 -12.48 16.83 -19.40
C CYS A 166 -13.53 17.53 -20.26
N ALA A 167 -14.30 18.42 -19.66
CA ALA A 167 -15.12 19.42 -20.35
C ALA A 167 -14.59 20.82 -19.97
N GLY A 168 -13.85 21.45 -20.88
CA GLY A 168 -13.05 22.62 -20.52
C GLY A 168 -12.04 22.29 -19.41
N GLU A 169 -12.11 23.00 -18.28
CA GLU A 169 -11.23 22.77 -17.12
C GLU A 169 -11.81 21.76 -16.10
N GLU A 170 -13.05 21.31 -16.28
CA GLU A 170 -13.70 20.36 -15.38
C GLU A 170 -13.30 18.92 -15.71
N VAL A 171 -12.72 18.23 -14.73
CA VAL A 171 -12.40 16.79 -14.83
C VAL A 171 -13.66 15.98 -14.54
N LEU A 172 -14.20 15.33 -15.56
CA LEU A 172 -15.37 14.45 -15.45
C LEU A 172 -15.00 13.04 -14.96
N HIS A 173 -13.85 12.55 -15.40
CA HIS A 173 -13.35 11.23 -15.00
C HIS A 173 -11.82 11.19 -15.05
N LEU A 174 -11.22 10.48 -14.09
CA LEU A 174 -9.80 10.14 -14.10
C LEU A 174 -9.67 8.62 -14.01
N GLU A 175 -9.12 8.01 -15.06
CA GLU A 175 -8.67 6.62 -15.02
C GLU A 175 -7.15 6.57 -14.83
N ILE A 176 -6.70 5.83 -13.81
CA ILE A 176 -5.29 5.67 -13.46
C ILE A 176 -4.85 4.24 -13.77
N GLN A 177 -3.83 4.11 -14.62
CA GLN A 177 -3.15 2.86 -14.91
C GLN A 177 -1.74 2.90 -14.29
N LEU A 178 -1.51 2.05 -13.29
CA LEU A 178 -0.21 1.91 -12.63
C LEU A 178 0.52 0.65 -13.14
N GLY A 179 1.53 0.19 -12.40
CA GLY A 179 2.21 -1.08 -12.66
C GLY A 179 3.54 -0.97 -13.38
N TYR A 180 3.93 0.22 -13.84
CA TYR A 180 5.20 0.46 -14.51
C TYR A 180 6.43 0.15 -13.63
N GLN A 181 6.29 0.19 -12.30
CA GLN A 181 7.32 -0.19 -11.34
C GLN A 181 7.15 -1.63 -10.80
N HIS A 182 6.31 -2.46 -11.43
CA HIS A 182 6.10 -3.82 -10.96
C HIS A 182 7.37 -4.67 -11.10
N ARG A 183 7.90 -5.12 -9.96
CA ARG A 183 9.15 -5.90 -9.85
C ARG A 183 8.95 -7.36 -9.43
N GLY A 184 7.70 -7.82 -9.32
CA GLY A 184 7.39 -9.19 -8.87
C GLY A 184 7.79 -9.48 -7.42
N VAL A 185 7.81 -8.48 -6.53
CA VAL A 185 8.37 -8.62 -5.17
C VAL A 185 7.69 -9.72 -4.35
N GLU A 186 6.38 -9.88 -4.45
CA GLU A 186 5.66 -10.97 -3.78
C GLU A 186 6.15 -12.37 -4.19
N GLN A 187 6.45 -12.58 -5.47
CA GLN A 187 7.00 -13.85 -5.95
C GLN A 187 8.47 -14.01 -5.54
N LEU A 188 9.23 -12.92 -5.51
CA LEU A 188 10.60 -12.94 -5.00
C LEU A 188 10.61 -13.32 -3.51
N LEU A 189 9.67 -12.84 -2.69
CA LEU A 189 9.57 -13.18 -1.27
C LEU A 189 9.39 -14.70 -1.02
N THR A 190 8.86 -15.46 -1.97
CA THR A 190 8.69 -16.92 -1.81
C THR A 190 9.84 -17.75 -2.40
N SER A 191 10.75 -17.13 -3.17
CA SER A 191 11.78 -17.83 -3.95
C SER A 191 13.21 -17.43 -3.60
N VAL A 192 13.44 -16.23 -3.05
CA VAL A 192 14.79 -15.82 -2.64
C VAL A 192 15.26 -16.60 -1.39
N PRO A 193 16.57 -16.80 -1.23
CA PRO A 193 17.12 -17.34 0.01
C PRO A 193 16.64 -16.56 1.23
N PHE A 194 16.36 -17.26 2.33
CA PHE A 194 15.78 -16.67 3.55
C PHE A 194 16.54 -15.43 4.06
N GLY A 195 17.88 -15.46 4.04
CA GLY A 195 18.71 -14.32 4.43
C GLY A 195 18.57 -13.06 3.57
N ARG A 196 17.97 -13.17 2.37
CA ARG A 196 17.68 -12.04 1.48
C ARG A 196 16.30 -11.41 1.70
N LEU A 197 15.41 -12.04 2.47
CA LEU A 197 14.06 -11.51 2.71
C LEU A 197 14.07 -10.09 3.31
N PRO A 198 14.90 -9.77 4.33
CA PRO A 198 14.95 -8.41 4.86
C PRO A 198 15.43 -7.39 3.83
N VAL A 199 16.41 -7.75 3.00
CA VAL A 199 16.98 -6.87 1.96
C VAL A 199 15.93 -6.56 0.88
N LEU A 200 15.13 -7.56 0.52
CA LEU A 200 14.02 -7.40 -0.42
C LEU A 200 12.93 -6.50 0.18
N ALA A 201 12.56 -6.73 1.45
CA ALA A 201 11.56 -5.94 2.15
C ALA A 201 11.95 -4.46 2.29
N GLU A 202 13.22 -4.16 2.59
CA GLU A 202 13.80 -2.80 2.62
C GLU A 202 13.79 -2.09 1.25
N SER A 203 13.44 -2.80 0.18
CA SER A 203 13.45 -2.29 -1.19
C SER A 203 12.05 -2.23 -1.82
N ILE A 204 10.99 -2.53 -1.05
CA ILE A 204 9.59 -2.46 -1.53
C ILE A 204 9.22 -1.03 -1.86
N ALA A 205 9.37 -0.10 -0.90
CA ALA A 205 9.18 1.33 -1.10
C ALA A 205 10.49 2.08 -0.81
N GLY A 206 10.78 3.12 -1.60
CA GLY A 206 12.06 3.85 -1.54
C GLY A 206 12.26 4.68 -0.27
N ASP A 207 11.17 5.06 0.40
CA ASP A 207 11.13 5.95 1.56
C ASP A 207 10.64 5.25 2.85
N THR A 208 10.16 4.01 2.75
CA THR A 208 9.51 3.27 3.85
C THR A 208 10.18 1.91 4.08
N ALA A 209 11.51 1.91 4.17
CA ALA A 209 12.30 0.69 4.28
C ALA A 209 12.14 -0.01 5.64
N ILE A 210 12.09 0.75 6.73
CA ILE A 210 11.91 0.22 8.09
C ILE A 210 10.50 -0.35 8.24
N GLY A 211 9.46 0.36 7.81
CA GLY A 211 8.08 -0.11 7.91
C GLY A 211 7.83 -1.45 7.20
N HIS A 212 8.30 -1.57 5.95
CA HIS A 212 8.18 -2.82 5.20
C HIS A 212 9.01 -3.95 5.80
N ASN A 213 10.26 -3.68 6.17
CA ASN A 213 11.14 -4.69 6.73
C ASN A 213 10.70 -5.13 8.15
N LEU A 214 10.17 -4.23 8.96
CA LEU A 214 9.59 -4.56 10.26
C LEU A 214 8.40 -5.52 10.11
N SER A 215 7.51 -5.24 9.15
CA SER A 215 6.37 -6.12 8.86
C SER A 215 6.84 -7.52 8.42
N CYS A 216 7.87 -7.58 7.56
CA CYS A 216 8.49 -8.84 7.14
C CYS A 216 9.12 -9.60 8.32
N CYS A 217 9.91 -8.93 9.16
CA CYS A 217 10.54 -9.52 10.33
C CYS A 217 9.51 -10.03 11.35
N GLN A 218 8.43 -9.27 11.59
CA GLN A 218 7.35 -9.69 12.49
C GLN A 218 6.62 -10.93 11.96
N ALA A 219 6.40 -11.03 10.65
CA ALA A 219 5.83 -12.23 10.05
C ALA A 219 6.74 -13.46 10.25
N ILE A 220 8.05 -13.30 10.03
CA ILE A 220 9.05 -14.35 10.27
C ILE A 220 9.09 -14.75 11.75
N GLU A 221 9.12 -13.77 12.66
CA GLU A 221 9.15 -13.97 14.11
C GLU A 221 7.91 -14.73 14.59
N ALA A 222 6.72 -14.34 14.11
CA ALA A 222 5.47 -15.02 14.43
C ALA A 222 5.45 -16.48 13.95
N LEU A 223 5.93 -16.74 12.73
CA LEU A 223 6.03 -18.09 12.17
C LEU A 223 7.05 -18.97 12.91
N ALA A 224 8.13 -18.37 13.42
CA ALA A 224 9.18 -19.07 14.14
C ALA A 224 8.94 -19.15 15.67
N GLY A 225 7.88 -18.52 16.19
CA GLY A 225 7.62 -18.42 17.63
C GLY A 225 8.70 -17.64 18.39
N LEU A 226 9.32 -16.65 17.75
CA LEU A 226 10.40 -15.86 18.33
C LEU A 226 9.86 -14.62 19.04
N GLU A 227 10.30 -14.44 20.28
CA GLU A 227 10.06 -13.21 21.04
C GLU A 227 11.24 -12.25 20.89
N VAL A 228 10.93 -10.99 20.61
CA VAL A 228 11.95 -9.93 20.45
C VAL A 228 12.17 -9.23 21.78
N GLU A 229 13.44 -9.07 22.15
CA GLU A 229 13.87 -8.43 23.38
C GLU A 229 13.35 -6.97 23.49
N PRO A 230 12.91 -6.49 24.68
CA PRO A 230 12.29 -5.17 24.83
C PRO A 230 13.15 -3.98 24.35
N GLY A 231 14.47 -4.06 24.52
CA GLY A 231 15.42 -3.07 24.01
C GLY A 231 15.38 -2.97 22.49
N ALA A 232 15.45 -4.12 21.79
CA ALA A 232 15.32 -4.17 20.35
C ALA A 232 13.96 -3.68 19.84
N ARG A 233 12.85 -4.01 20.54
CA ARG A 233 11.51 -3.47 20.22
C ARG A 233 11.49 -1.94 20.31
N THR A 234 12.12 -1.37 21.34
CA THR A 234 12.20 0.08 21.53
C THR A 234 12.99 0.76 20.41
N VAL A 235 14.13 0.19 20.01
CA VAL A 235 14.93 0.71 18.88
C VAL A 235 14.13 0.66 17.58
N ARG A 236 13.43 -0.46 17.30
CA ARG A 236 12.54 -0.58 16.13
C ARG A 236 11.46 0.51 16.11
N THR A 237 10.79 0.74 17.23
CA THR A 237 9.75 1.78 17.34
C THR A 237 10.32 3.17 17.08
N ILE A 238 11.46 3.50 17.69
CA ILE A 238 12.11 4.80 17.48
C ILE A 238 12.48 4.98 16.00
N ALA A 239 13.08 3.98 15.38
CA ALA A 239 13.46 4.03 13.97
C ALA A 239 12.23 4.18 13.05
N LEU A 240 11.16 3.43 13.31
CA LEU A 240 9.90 3.53 12.57
C LEU A 240 9.29 4.93 12.65
N GLU A 241 9.31 5.55 13.83
CA GLU A 241 8.75 6.89 14.00
C GLU A 241 9.67 7.99 13.42
N LEU A 242 10.99 7.80 13.40
CA LEU A 242 11.90 8.69 12.67
C LEU A 242 11.68 8.62 11.15
N GLU A 243 11.47 7.42 10.60
CA GLU A 243 11.09 7.23 9.20
C GLU A 243 9.75 7.91 8.91
N ARG A 244 8.74 7.70 9.75
CA ARG A 244 7.42 8.35 9.62
C ARG A 244 7.53 9.87 9.59
N ILE A 245 8.31 10.47 10.52
CA ILE A 245 8.50 11.92 10.55
C ILE A 245 9.23 12.39 9.28
N ALA A 246 10.28 11.69 8.84
CA ALA A 246 10.98 12.02 7.61
C ALA A 246 10.06 12.01 6.39
N ASN A 247 9.14 11.04 6.31
CA ASN A 247 8.17 10.93 5.22
C ASN A 247 7.12 12.03 5.28
N HIS A 248 6.53 12.30 6.46
CA HIS A 248 5.57 13.40 6.59
C HIS A 248 6.16 14.79 6.33
N LEU A 249 7.42 15.03 6.70
CA LEU A 249 8.11 16.26 6.31
C LEU A 249 8.35 16.31 4.79
N GLY A 250 8.64 15.17 4.17
CA GLY A 250 8.66 15.04 2.71
C GLY A 250 7.33 15.43 2.08
N ASP A 251 6.23 14.87 2.59
CA ASP A 251 4.86 15.14 2.11
C ASP A 251 4.50 16.62 2.25
N LEU A 252 4.77 17.24 3.40
CA LEU A 252 4.54 18.67 3.61
C LEU A 252 5.37 19.53 2.66
N GLY A 253 6.62 19.12 2.40
CA GLY A 253 7.48 19.77 1.41
C GLY A 253 6.92 19.66 -0.01
N ALA A 254 6.43 18.48 -0.39
CA ALA A 254 5.82 18.23 -1.69
C ALA A 254 4.53 19.04 -1.87
N LEU A 255 3.62 19.01 -0.88
CA LEU A 255 2.39 19.82 -0.89
C LEU A 255 2.69 21.31 -1.06
N SER A 256 3.72 21.83 -0.37
CA SER A 256 4.17 23.20 -0.52
C SER A 256 4.71 23.49 -1.94
N GLY A 257 5.47 22.55 -2.51
CA GLY A 257 5.98 22.65 -3.88
C GLY A 257 4.89 22.62 -4.95
N ASP A 258 3.87 21.77 -4.78
CA ASP A 258 2.75 21.60 -5.73
C ASP A 258 1.87 22.86 -5.85
N VAL A 259 1.84 23.70 -4.81
CA VAL A 259 1.21 25.02 -4.85
C VAL A 259 2.19 26.16 -5.18
N ALA A 260 3.38 25.81 -5.66
CA ALA A 260 4.47 26.72 -6.00
C ALA A 260 4.99 27.59 -4.83
N PHE A 261 4.81 27.13 -3.59
CA PHE A 261 5.32 27.81 -2.39
C PHE A 261 6.69 27.24 -1.99
N ASN A 262 7.73 27.69 -2.68
CA ASN A 262 9.07 27.10 -2.61
C ASN A 262 9.80 27.23 -1.26
N PRO A 263 9.67 28.31 -0.46
CA PRO A 263 10.44 28.44 0.78
C PRO A 263 10.13 27.35 1.82
N PRO A 264 8.86 27.06 2.20
CA PRO A 264 8.60 25.94 3.11
C PRO A 264 8.95 24.59 2.49
N ALA A 265 8.81 24.41 1.17
CA ALA A 265 9.27 23.20 0.50
C ALA A 265 10.77 22.93 0.76
N ALA A 266 11.60 23.95 0.63
CA ALA A 266 13.03 23.86 0.91
C ALA A 266 13.32 23.62 2.41
N TYR A 267 12.61 24.29 3.31
CA TYR A 267 12.79 24.12 4.76
C TYR A 267 12.38 22.73 5.23
N PHE A 268 11.24 22.21 4.77
CA PHE A 268 10.81 20.84 5.03
C PHE A 268 11.80 19.82 4.45
N GLY A 269 12.36 20.08 3.26
CA GLY A 269 13.41 19.25 2.67
C GLY A 269 14.68 19.17 3.54
N ARG A 270 15.15 20.30 4.08
CA ARG A 270 16.26 20.34 5.05
C ARG A 270 15.90 19.57 6.33
N LEU A 271 14.72 19.84 6.90
CA LEU A 271 14.25 19.20 8.13
C LEU A 271 14.15 17.69 7.97
N ARG A 272 13.59 17.19 6.86
CA ARG A 272 13.60 15.77 6.49
C ARG A 272 15.01 15.19 6.52
N GLY A 273 15.99 15.94 5.98
CA GLY A 273 17.41 15.57 6.01
C GLY A 273 17.94 15.31 7.42
N GLU A 274 17.47 16.03 8.44
CA GLU A 274 17.87 15.82 9.84
C GLU A 274 17.40 14.45 10.36
N PHE A 275 16.15 14.07 10.08
CA PHE A 275 15.63 12.76 10.49
C PHE A 275 16.30 11.60 9.74
N LEU A 276 16.60 11.78 8.46
CA LEU A 276 17.42 10.82 7.70
C LEU A 276 18.85 10.70 8.29
N ASN A 277 19.40 11.78 8.83
CA ASN A 277 20.70 11.74 9.50
C ASN A 277 20.61 11.05 10.88
N LEU A 278 19.50 11.19 11.60
CA LEU A 278 19.24 10.40 12.82
C LEU A 278 19.12 8.90 12.50
N LEU A 279 18.47 8.53 11.39
CA LEU A 279 18.45 7.16 10.91
C LEU A 279 19.86 6.66 10.53
N LEU A 280 20.70 7.50 9.92
CA LEU A 280 22.10 7.16 9.66
C LEU A 280 22.86 6.85 10.95
N VAL A 281 22.64 7.60 12.03
CA VAL A 281 23.26 7.34 13.34
C VAL A 281 22.79 5.99 13.91
N LEU A 282 21.49 5.68 13.80
CA LEU A 282 20.94 4.43 14.35
C LEU A 282 21.26 3.19 13.52
N ALA A 283 21.27 3.32 12.19
CA ALA A 283 21.26 2.20 11.25
C ALA A 283 22.54 2.07 10.41
N GLY A 284 23.40 3.09 10.40
CA GLY A 284 24.48 3.21 9.41
C GLY A 284 23.96 3.50 8.00
N ASN A 285 22.67 3.82 7.83
CA ASN A 285 22.05 4.12 6.55
C ASN A 285 20.97 5.22 6.71
N ARG A 286 20.94 6.20 5.78
CA ARG A 286 20.01 7.33 5.85
C ARG A 286 18.54 6.95 5.74
N PHE A 287 18.22 5.80 5.15
CA PHE A 287 16.86 5.26 5.05
C PHE A 287 16.62 4.10 6.03
N GLY A 288 17.49 3.90 7.02
CA GLY A 288 17.29 2.87 8.05
C GLY A 288 17.55 1.42 7.58
N LYS A 289 18.00 1.22 6.33
CA LYS A 289 18.32 -0.11 5.80
C LYS A 289 19.42 -0.76 6.63
N GLY A 290 19.30 -2.05 6.89
CA GLY A 290 20.25 -2.78 7.72
C GLY A 290 19.82 -2.98 9.17
N LEU A 291 19.03 -2.05 9.71
CA LEU A 291 18.77 -1.99 11.15
C LEU A 291 17.88 -3.13 11.64
N VAL A 292 16.72 -3.33 11.03
CA VAL A 292 15.73 -4.31 11.50
C VAL A 292 16.08 -5.68 10.92
N ARG A 293 16.18 -6.70 11.77
CA ARG A 293 16.47 -8.08 11.38
C ARG A 293 15.58 -9.04 12.15
N PRO A 294 15.23 -10.23 11.62
CA PRO A 294 14.44 -11.20 12.37
C PRO A 294 15.06 -11.48 13.75
N GLY A 295 14.25 -11.39 14.80
CA GLY A 295 14.68 -11.56 16.19
C GLY A 295 15.18 -10.30 16.91
N GLY A 296 15.42 -9.18 16.21
CA GLY A 296 15.80 -7.93 16.87
C GLY A 296 16.31 -6.82 15.95
N VAL A 297 17.45 -6.25 16.30
CA VAL A 297 18.12 -5.17 15.57
C VAL A 297 19.60 -5.51 15.36
N ALA A 298 20.16 -5.08 14.22
CA ALA A 298 21.57 -5.28 13.91
C ALA A 298 22.49 -4.35 14.72
N LEU A 299 21.99 -3.17 15.11
CA LEU A 299 22.72 -2.17 15.87
C LEU A 299 21.93 -1.77 17.12
N THR A 300 22.60 -1.76 18.26
CA THR A 300 22.03 -1.33 19.54
C THR A 300 22.19 0.17 19.75
N MET A 301 21.24 0.78 20.46
CA MET A 301 21.28 2.21 20.76
C MET A 301 21.85 2.47 22.16
N GLY A 302 23.06 3.02 22.22
CA GLY A 302 23.78 3.40 23.44
C GLY A 302 23.34 4.74 24.01
N SER A 303 24.05 5.22 25.03
CA SER A 303 23.75 6.49 25.71
C SER A 303 24.03 7.71 24.83
N ALA A 304 25.07 7.65 23.99
CA ALA A 304 25.45 8.73 23.09
C ALA A 304 24.37 8.98 22.02
N GLU A 305 23.89 7.92 21.35
CA GLU A 305 22.83 8.01 20.35
C GLU A 305 21.54 8.55 20.98
N ARG A 306 21.18 8.05 22.17
CA ARG A 306 20.00 8.55 22.92
C ARG A 306 20.10 10.04 23.23
N GLY A 307 21.28 10.51 23.64
CA GLY A 307 21.54 11.92 23.92
C GLY A 307 21.35 12.78 22.68
N LEU A 308 21.95 12.36 21.56
CA LEU A 308 21.85 13.05 20.28
C LEU A 308 20.39 13.12 19.78
N LEU A 309 19.68 12.00 19.77
CA LEU A 309 18.28 11.93 19.34
C LEU A 309 17.41 12.89 20.16
N LYS A 310 17.53 12.87 21.49
CA LYS A 310 16.77 13.76 22.37
C LYS A 310 17.05 15.24 22.09
N ALA A 311 18.33 15.59 21.92
CA ALA A 311 18.72 16.96 21.61
C ALA A 311 18.12 17.41 20.27
N LYS A 312 18.27 16.59 19.23
CA LYS A 312 17.81 16.95 17.89
C LYS A 312 16.28 17.03 17.81
N LEU A 313 15.56 16.09 18.42
CA LEU A 313 14.09 16.14 18.48
C LEU A 313 13.58 17.41 19.18
N LYS A 314 14.29 17.89 20.21
CA LYS A 314 13.93 19.13 20.93
C LYS A 314 14.13 20.36 20.05
N GLU A 315 15.23 20.40 19.30
CA GLU A 315 15.57 21.45 18.34
C GLU A 315 14.56 21.48 17.18
N THR A 316 14.44 20.38 16.44
CA THR A 316 13.63 20.31 15.21
C THR A 316 12.15 20.51 15.46
N ARG A 317 11.63 20.18 16.65
CA ARG A 317 10.21 20.40 16.98
C ARG A 317 9.79 21.86 16.81
N ARG A 318 10.62 22.81 17.24
CA ARG A 318 10.32 24.24 17.13
C ARG A 318 10.40 24.72 15.68
N GLU A 319 11.40 24.22 14.95
CA GLU A 319 11.59 24.55 13.53
C GLU A 319 10.43 24.03 12.69
N ILE A 320 9.99 22.78 12.91
CA ILE A 320 8.85 22.19 12.21
C ILE A 320 7.59 23.02 12.45
N ALA A 321 7.29 23.37 13.70
CA ALA A 321 6.13 24.19 14.03
C ALA A 321 6.16 25.53 13.27
N HIS A 322 7.30 26.22 13.29
CA HIS A 322 7.46 27.49 12.59
C HIS A 322 7.24 27.36 11.07
N VAL A 323 7.78 26.30 10.43
CA VAL A 323 7.59 26.09 8.99
C VAL A 323 6.14 25.71 8.67
N CYS A 324 5.47 24.96 9.54
CA CYS A 324 4.03 24.71 9.43
C CYS A 324 3.23 26.01 9.49
N ASP A 325 3.52 26.90 10.45
CA ASP A 325 2.84 28.20 10.55
C ASP A 325 3.03 29.01 9.26
N LEU A 326 4.26 29.06 8.71
CA LEU A 326 4.53 29.72 7.42
C LEU A 326 3.70 29.16 6.26
N LEU A 327 3.50 27.83 6.21
CA LEU A 327 2.72 27.19 5.16
C LEU A 327 1.22 27.43 5.34
N PHE A 328 0.70 27.21 6.56
CA PHE A 328 -0.74 27.19 6.84
C PHE A 328 -1.34 28.56 7.17
N ASP A 329 -0.54 29.58 7.48
CA ASP A 329 -1.03 30.96 7.65
C ASP A 329 -1.06 31.72 6.31
N ALA A 330 -0.43 31.20 5.27
CA ALA A 330 -0.38 31.85 3.96
C ALA A 330 -1.74 31.73 3.23
N HIS A 331 -2.45 32.85 3.09
CA HIS A 331 -3.73 32.90 2.38
C HIS A 331 -3.68 32.34 0.95
N THR A 332 -2.58 32.56 0.22
CA THR A 332 -2.39 32.02 -1.14
C THR A 332 -2.25 30.50 -1.17
N VAL A 333 -1.74 29.90 -0.10
CA VAL A 333 -1.66 28.45 0.07
C VAL A 333 -3.03 27.89 0.44
N LEU A 334 -3.67 28.47 1.46
CA LEU A 334 -5.00 28.03 1.90
C LEU A 334 -6.01 28.06 0.76
N ALA A 335 -5.99 29.09 -0.09
CA ALA A 335 -6.86 29.18 -1.27
C ALA A 335 -6.71 28.01 -2.27
N ARG A 336 -5.60 27.25 -2.22
CA ARG A 336 -5.34 26.07 -3.07
C ARG A 336 -5.67 24.75 -2.37
N PHE A 337 -5.56 24.71 -1.05
CA PHE A 337 -5.84 23.52 -0.24
C PHE A 337 -7.31 23.42 0.18
N GLU A 338 -7.94 24.53 0.53
CA GLU A 338 -9.32 24.54 0.98
C GLU A 338 -10.26 24.03 -0.11
N TYR A 339 -11.18 23.15 0.28
CA TYR A 339 -12.18 22.49 -0.58
C TYR A 339 -11.63 21.53 -1.67
N THR A 340 -10.31 21.48 -1.89
CA THR A 340 -9.67 20.53 -2.81
C THR A 340 -9.69 19.11 -2.22
N GLY A 341 -10.14 18.13 -3.01
CA GLY A 341 -10.11 16.71 -2.60
C GLY A 341 -11.02 16.38 -1.41
N THR A 342 -12.10 17.15 -1.20
CA THR A 342 -13.00 16.98 -0.06
C THR A 342 -13.65 15.59 -0.05
N VAL A 343 -13.35 14.79 0.98
CA VAL A 343 -13.99 13.49 1.22
C VAL A 343 -14.91 13.60 2.43
N ASN A 344 -16.22 13.43 2.22
CA ASN A 344 -17.16 13.39 3.34
C ASN A 344 -16.96 12.11 4.18
N ARG A 345 -17.33 12.16 5.47
CA ARG A 345 -17.17 11.03 6.40
C ARG A 345 -17.81 9.74 5.90
N ARG A 346 -19.00 9.82 5.29
CA ARG A 346 -19.69 8.63 4.76
C ARG A 346 -18.89 7.96 3.65
N THR A 347 -18.20 8.73 2.81
CA THR A 347 -17.31 8.21 1.76
C THR A 347 -16.01 7.67 2.35
N ALA A 348 -15.41 8.36 3.33
CA ALA A 348 -14.19 7.90 4.01
C ALA A 348 -14.40 6.60 4.81
N ASP A 349 -15.59 6.43 5.39
CA ASP A 349 -16.01 5.22 6.12
C ASP A 349 -16.52 4.08 5.19
N ARG A 350 -16.53 4.29 3.86
CA ARG A 350 -17.07 3.34 2.87
C ARG A 350 -16.01 2.56 2.13
#